data_AF-A0A0T5VQA2-F1
#
_entry.id   AF-A0A0T5VQA2-F1
#
_cell.length_a   1.000
_cell.length_b   1.000
_cell.length_c   1.000
_cell.angle_alpha   90.00
_cell.angle_beta   90.00
_cell.angle_gamma   90.00
#
_symmetry.space_group_name_H-M   'P 1'
#
loop_
_entity.id
_entity.type
_entity.pdbx_description
1 polymer ?
#
loop_
_entity_poly.entity_id
_entity_poly.type
_entity_poly.pdbx_seq_one_letter_code
_entity_poly.pdbx_strand_id
1 'polypeptide(L)'
;MADQIIMVDTSILIDYFRKMDKSKTRLFDLSQKSENLCISSITEFEIYTGAKGEQADFWKAMLSSFIVFPFDSDAALMAVEVQNKLKRHRKSIDKADLFIAATAIAHDLYFDTLNYKHFKNIEDLKLFKQ
;
A
#
# COMPACT_ATOMS: atom_id res chain seq x y z
N MET A 1 -5.67 23.06 0.78
CA MET A 1 -5.00 21.94 1.47
C MET A 1 -4.37 21.14 0.35
N ALA A 2 -3.05 20.96 0.35
CA ALA A 2 -2.37 20.34 -0.80
C ALA A 2 -2.92 18.93 -1.01
N ASP A 3 -3.21 18.55 -2.26
CA ASP A 3 -3.60 17.21 -2.68
C ASP A 3 -2.55 16.20 -2.17
N GLN A 4 -2.83 15.56 -1.04
CA GLN A 4 -1.94 14.52 -0.50
C GLN A 4 -2.23 13.21 -1.23
N ILE A 5 -1.18 12.63 -1.80
CA ILE A 5 -1.24 11.30 -2.42
C ILE A 5 -1.03 10.27 -1.31
N ILE A 6 -1.94 9.30 -1.22
CA ILE A 6 -1.89 8.24 -0.22
C ILE A 6 -1.75 6.90 -0.93
N MET A 7 -0.69 6.19 -0.59
CA MET A 7 -0.47 4.82 -1.03
C MET A 7 -1.18 3.86 -0.08
N VAL A 8 -2.03 3.01 -0.64
CA VAL A 8 -2.72 1.93 0.09
C VAL A 8 -2.13 0.58 -0.27
N ASP A 9 -2.19 -0.36 0.66
CA ASP A 9 -1.75 -1.73 0.43
C ASP A 9 -2.89 -2.70 0.08
N THR A 10 -2.51 -3.94 -0.16
CA THR A 10 -3.39 -5.06 -0.49
C THR A 10 -4.47 -5.28 0.58
N SER A 11 -4.18 -4.97 1.85
CA SER A 11 -5.13 -5.18 2.95
C SER A 11 -6.35 -4.27 2.84
N ILE A 12 -6.15 -2.99 2.50
CA ILE A 12 -7.23 -2.02 2.31
C ILE A 12 -8.09 -2.39 1.11
N LEU A 13 -7.44 -2.75 -0.02
CA LEU A 13 -8.14 -3.15 -1.23
C LEU A 13 -8.99 -4.40 -0.98
N ILE A 14 -8.42 -5.44 -0.37
CA ILE A 14 -9.13 -6.68 -0.09
C ILE A 14 -10.30 -6.47 0.89
N ASP A 15 -10.15 -5.61 1.91
CA ASP A 15 -11.26 -5.25 2.81
C ASP A 15 -12.42 -4.60 2.04
N TYR A 16 -12.10 -3.66 1.15
CA TYR A 16 -13.09 -3.06 0.26
C TYR A 16 -13.78 -4.13 -0.58
N PHE A 17 -13.03 -5.04 -1.19
CA PHE A 17 -13.60 -6.09 -2.05
C PHE A 17 -14.53 -7.04 -1.28
N ARG A 18 -14.15 -7.47 -0.07
CA ARG A 18 -14.88 -8.49 0.71
C ARG A 18 -16.15 -7.97 1.38
N LYS A 19 -16.20 -6.70 1.80
CA LYS A 19 -17.36 -6.17 2.52
C LYS A 19 -18.55 -5.94 1.59
N MET A 20 -19.74 -6.34 2.03
CA MET A 20 -20.99 -6.03 1.32
C MET A 20 -21.30 -4.53 1.38
N ASP A 21 -21.14 -3.94 2.55
CA ASP A 21 -21.33 -2.52 2.79
C ASP A 21 -20.00 -1.76 2.59
N LYS A 22 -19.80 -1.23 1.38
CA LYS A 22 -18.58 -0.52 1.00
C LYS A 22 -18.37 0.76 1.80
N SER A 23 -19.44 1.38 2.31
CA SER A 23 -19.36 2.63 3.09
C SER A 23 -18.60 2.48 4.41
N LYS A 24 -18.43 1.24 4.89
CA LYS A 24 -17.71 0.90 6.13
C LYS A 24 -16.25 0.46 5.89
N THR A 25 -15.70 0.79 4.74
CA THR A 25 -14.33 0.41 4.36
C THR A 25 -13.43 1.64 4.43
N ARG A 26 -12.17 1.42 4.80
CA ARG A 26 -11.19 2.50 4.84
C ARG A 26 -10.98 3.13 3.47
N LEU A 27 -11.03 2.32 2.41
CA LEU A 27 -10.90 2.81 1.04
C LEU A 27 -12.01 3.79 0.66
N PHE A 28 -13.25 3.52 1.08
CA PHE A 28 -14.36 4.44 0.86
C PHE A 28 -14.12 5.77 1.60
N ASP A 29 -13.73 5.71 2.88
CA ASP A 29 -13.43 6.92 3.66
C ASP A 29 -12.34 7.79 3.02
N LEU A 30 -11.27 7.17 2.53
CA LEU A 30 -10.18 7.86 1.84
C LEU A 30 -10.67 8.48 0.52
N SER A 31 -11.48 7.76 -0.25
CA SER A 31 -12.04 8.28 -1.50
C SER A 31 -12.96 9.50 -1.32
N GLN A 32 -13.67 9.60 -0.18
CA GLN A 32 -14.54 10.75 0.10
C GLN A 32 -13.76 12.03 0.43
N LYS A 33 -12.49 11.91 0.87
CA LYS A 33 -11.67 13.04 1.28
C LYS A 33 -10.98 13.77 0.11
N SER A 34 -11.30 13.41 -1.13
CA SER A 34 -10.66 13.94 -2.33
C SER A 34 -9.14 13.72 -2.33
N GLU A 35 -8.69 12.58 -1.82
CA GLU A 35 -7.28 12.19 -1.79
C GLU A 35 -6.95 11.36 -3.04
N ASN A 36 -5.83 11.67 -3.69
CA ASN A 36 -5.35 10.87 -4.82
C ASN A 36 -4.79 9.55 -4.28
N LEU A 37 -5.44 8.44 -4.61
CA LEU A 37 -5.04 7.12 -4.15
C LEU A 37 -4.05 6.48 -5.13
N CYS A 38 -3.01 5.86 -4.57
CA CYS A 38 -2.04 5.10 -5.34
C CYS A 38 -1.73 3.76 -4.68
N ILE A 39 -1.06 2.89 -5.43
CA ILE A 39 -0.57 1.58 -4.96
C ILE A 39 0.86 1.33 -5.45
N SER A 40 1.55 0.40 -4.81
CA SER A 40 2.80 -0.15 -5.35
C SER A 40 2.50 -1.19 -6.43
N SER A 41 3.40 -1.35 -7.41
CA SER A 41 3.35 -2.46 -8.37
C SER A 41 3.40 -3.83 -7.67
N ILE A 42 3.94 -3.90 -6.44
CA ILE A 42 3.91 -5.12 -5.62
C ILE A 42 2.48 -5.42 -5.14
N THR A 43 1.73 -4.41 -4.71
CA THR A 43 0.30 -4.55 -4.36
C THR A 43 -0.53 -4.94 -5.59
N GLU A 44 -0.26 -4.32 -6.74
CA GLU A 44 -0.89 -4.71 -8.01
C GLU A 44 -0.64 -6.20 -8.33
N PHE A 45 0.62 -6.65 -8.18
CA PHE A 45 0.99 -8.05 -8.35
C PHE A 45 0.23 -8.98 -7.39
N GLU A 46 0.12 -8.64 -6.10
CA GLU A 46 -0.60 -9.45 -5.12
C GLU A 46 -2.09 -9.58 -5.46
N ILE A 47 -2.72 -8.48 -5.88
CA ILE A 47 -4.12 -8.44 -6.30
C ILE A 47 -4.35 -9.36 -7.49
N TYR A 48 -3.57 -9.23 -8.57
CA TYR A 48 -3.76 -10.06 -9.75
C TYR A 48 -3.37 -11.52 -9.54
N THR A 49 -2.43 -11.81 -8.64
CA THR A 49 -2.10 -13.19 -8.24
C THR A 49 -3.27 -13.87 -7.51
N GLY A 50 -4.00 -13.10 -6.69
CA GLY A 50 -5.17 -13.59 -5.95
C GLY A 50 -6.47 -13.63 -6.76
N ALA A 51 -6.58 -12.83 -7.83
CA ALA A 51 -7.80 -12.68 -8.62
C ALA A 51 -7.99 -13.81 -9.65
N LYS A 52 -9.22 -14.35 -9.74
CA LYS A 52 -9.58 -15.38 -10.73
C LYS A 52 -10.90 -15.05 -11.42
N GLY A 53 -10.99 -15.36 -12.72
CA GLY A 53 -12.22 -15.17 -13.52
C GLY A 53 -12.73 -13.73 -13.44
N GLU A 54 -14.03 -13.56 -13.16
CA GLU A 54 -14.70 -12.25 -13.05
C GLU A 54 -14.06 -11.30 -12.01
N GLN A 55 -13.31 -11.83 -11.03
CA GLN A 55 -12.59 -10.98 -10.08
C GLN A 55 -11.47 -10.18 -10.74
N ALA A 56 -10.81 -10.74 -11.77
CA ALA A 56 -9.74 -10.06 -12.47
C ALA A 56 -10.27 -8.84 -13.25
N ASP A 57 -11.44 -8.97 -13.88
CA ASP A 57 -12.09 -7.87 -14.59
C ASP A 57 -12.52 -6.76 -13.62
N PHE A 58 -13.04 -7.13 -12.44
CA PHE A 58 -13.33 -6.18 -11.37
C PHE A 58 -12.07 -5.40 -10.96
N TRP A 59 -10.97 -6.10 -10.67
CA TRP A 59 -9.73 -5.45 -10.25
C TRP A 59 -9.13 -4.57 -11.34
N LYS A 60 -9.19 -5.01 -12.59
CA LYS A 60 -8.74 -4.20 -13.73
C LYS A 60 -9.52 -2.90 -13.86
N ALA A 61 -10.84 -2.94 -13.71
CA ALA A 61 -11.66 -1.74 -13.71
C ALA A 61 -11.36 -0.86 -12.49
N MET A 62 -11.21 -1.45 -11.31
CA MET A 62 -10.98 -0.72 -10.06
C MET A 62 -9.61 -0.05 -10.01
N LEU A 63 -8.55 -0.76 -10.39
CA LEU A 63 -7.18 -0.24 -10.37
C LEU A 63 -6.91 0.78 -11.48
N SER A 64 -7.79 0.89 -12.48
CA SER A 64 -7.64 1.88 -13.57
C SER A 64 -7.68 3.33 -13.09
N SER A 65 -8.26 3.61 -11.92
CA SER A 65 -8.28 4.94 -11.31
C SER A 65 -7.11 5.18 -10.33
N PHE A 66 -6.25 4.20 -10.09
CA PHE A 66 -5.12 4.31 -9.18
C PHE A 66 -3.84 4.63 -9.95
N ILE A 67 -2.99 5.45 -9.34
CA ILE A 67 -1.60 5.59 -9.79
C ILE A 67 -0.82 4.36 -9.27
N VAL A 68 -0.10 3.68 -10.14
CA VAL A 68 0.77 2.55 -9.76
C VAL A 68 2.21 3.03 -9.72
N PHE A 69 2.83 3.00 -8.54
CA PHE A 69 4.24 3.31 -8.34
C PHE A 69 5.10 2.05 -8.53
N PRO A 70 6.10 2.06 -9.42
CA PRO A 70 6.92 0.90 -9.69
C PRO A 70 7.86 0.60 -8.52
N PHE A 71 8.12 -0.68 -8.27
CA PHE A 71 9.29 -1.08 -7.49
C PHE A 71 10.54 -1.05 -8.38
N ASP A 72 11.19 0.10 -8.43
CA ASP A 72 12.39 0.36 -9.24
C ASP A 72 13.69 0.25 -8.42
N SER A 73 14.80 0.73 -8.98
CA SER A 73 16.12 0.67 -8.32
C SER A 73 16.18 1.54 -7.06
N ASP A 74 15.48 2.67 -7.03
CA ASP A 74 15.47 3.55 -5.86
C ASP A 74 14.66 2.93 -4.73
N ALA A 75 13.50 2.34 -5.05
CA ALA A 75 12.71 1.54 -4.11
C ALA A 75 13.49 0.32 -3.59
N ALA A 76 14.30 -0.33 -4.43
CA ALA A 76 15.13 -1.45 -4.02
C ALA A 76 16.25 -1.06 -3.04
N LEU A 77 16.93 0.07 -3.29
CA LEU A 77 17.92 0.61 -2.35
C LEU A 77 17.26 0.98 -1.02
N MET A 78 16.11 1.65 -1.08
CA MET A 78 15.34 1.99 0.12
C MET A 78 14.93 0.75 0.91
N ALA A 79 14.55 -0.34 0.24
CA ALA A 79 14.21 -1.61 0.90
C ALA A 79 15.40 -2.20 1.67
N VAL A 80 16.62 -2.09 1.13
CA VAL A 80 17.84 -2.53 1.82
C VAL A 80 18.09 -1.67 3.07
N GLU A 81 17.92 -0.36 2.99
CA GLU A 81 18.06 0.55 4.14
C GLU A 81 17.05 0.22 5.24
N VAL A 82 15.76 0.10 4.89
CA VAL A 82 14.69 -0.27 5.82
C VAL A 82 14.97 -1.63 6.46
N GLN A 83 15.38 -2.62 5.67
CA GLN A 83 15.71 -3.95 6.19
C GLN A 83 16.89 -3.91 7.18
N ASN A 84 17.93 -3.12 6.88
CA ASN A 84 19.08 -2.97 7.77
C ASN A 84 18.70 -2.27 9.07
N LYS A 85 17.86 -1.22 9.02
CA LYS A 85 17.31 -0.56 10.21
C LYS A 85 16.50 -1.54 11.07
N LEU A 86 15.57 -2.28 10.47
CA LEU A 86 14.77 -3.29 11.18
C LEU A 86 15.65 -4.36 11.86
N LYS A 87 16.67 -4.87 11.15
CA LYS A 87 17.61 -5.87 11.70
C LYS A 87 18.35 -5.35 12.93
N ARG A 88 18.79 -4.09 12.94
CA ARG A 88 19.45 -3.46 14.10
C ARG A 88 18.55 -3.47 15.34
N HIS A 89 17.24 -3.33 15.15
CA HIS A 89 16.25 -3.40 16.23
C HIS A 89 15.69 -4.81 16.49
N ARG A 90 16.31 -5.86 15.92
CA ARG A 90 15.83 -7.26 15.99
C ARG A 90 14.38 -7.40 15.54
N LYS A 91 13.98 -6.61 14.55
CA LYS A 91 12.69 -6.68 13.87
C LYS A 91 12.87 -7.26 12.47
N SER A 92 11.79 -7.82 11.96
CA SER A 92 11.67 -8.28 10.59
C SER A 92 10.28 -7.98 10.08
N ILE A 93 10.15 -7.91 8.76
CA ILE A 93 8.89 -7.75 8.06
C ILE A 93 8.95 -8.68 6.83
N ASP A 94 7.79 -9.07 6.30
CA ASP A 94 7.75 -9.86 5.07
C ASP A 94 8.38 -9.10 3.89
N LYS A 95 8.88 -9.80 2.88
CA LYS A 95 9.51 -9.16 1.72
C LYS A 95 8.51 -8.33 0.90
N ALA A 96 7.27 -8.79 0.75
CA ALA A 96 6.25 -8.04 0.02
C ALA A 96 5.94 -6.73 0.75
N ASP A 97 5.63 -6.82 2.05
CA ASP A 97 5.42 -5.66 2.93
C ASP A 97 6.64 -4.71 2.93
N LEU A 98 7.87 -5.25 2.95
CA LEU A 98 9.11 -4.46 2.86
C LEU A 98 9.17 -3.65 1.57
N PHE A 99 8.90 -4.28 0.42
CA PHE A 99 8.98 -3.62 -0.88
C PHE A 99 7.87 -2.58 -1.05
N ILE A 100 6.67 -2.86 -0.54
CA ILE A 100 5.57 -1.88 -0.50
C ILE A 100 6.00 -0.68 0.33
N ALA A 101 6.46 -0.88 1.57
CA ALA A 101 6.89 0.23 2.44
C ALA A 101 8.04 1.04 1.81
N ALA A 102 9.02 0.35 1.23
CA ALA A 102 10.16 1.00 0.57
C ALA A 102 9.75 1.84 -0.64
N THR A 103 8.77 1.37 -1.43
CA THR A 103 8.19 2.14 -2.53
C THR A 103 7.56 3.44 -2.00
N ALA A 104 6.82 3.37 -0.89
CA ALA A 104 6.22 4.55 -0.27
C ALA A 104 7.27 5.58 0.12
N ILE A 105 8.34 5.12 0.76
CA ILE A 105 9.41 5.98 1.28
C ILE A 105 10.22 6.59 0.13
N ALA A 106 10.55 5.81 -0.90
CA ALA A 106 11.32 6.28 -2.06
C ALA A 106 10.60 7.41 -2.81
N HIS A 107 9.26 7.41 -2.81
CA HIS A 107 8.43 8.43 -3.44
C HIS A 107 7.86 9.48 -2.46
N ASP A 108 8.31 9.50 -1.21
CA ASP A 108 7.89 10.44 -0.17
C ASP A 108 6.38 10.44 0.15
N LEU A 109 5.71 9.30 -0.06
CA LEU A 109 4.26 9.14 0.02
C LEU A 109 3.77 8.87 1.43
N TYR A 110 2.53 9.30 1.72
CA TYR A 110 1.80 8.79 2.88
C TYR A 110 1.35 7.35 2.62
N PHE A 111 1.36 6.52 3.66
CA PHE A 111 0.97 5.12 3.56
C PHE A 111 -0.15 4.77 4.55
N ASP A 112 -1.24 4.20 4.06
CA ASP A 112 -2.33 3.66 4.88
C ASP A 112 -2.43 2.14 4.70
N THR A 113 -2.72 1.44 5.80
CA THR A 113 -2.80 -0.02 5.86
C THR A 113 -3.73 -0.46 7.00
N LEU A 114 -4.41 -1.60 6.83
CA LEU A 114 -5.11 -2.25 7.95
C LEU A 114 -4.15 -3.08 8.83
N ASN A 115 -2.93 -3.36 8.34
CA ASN A 115 -1.90 -4.15 9.02
C ASN A 115 -0.87 -3.28 9.75
N TYR A 116 -1.31 -2.20 10.41
CA TYR A 116 -0.43 -1.22 11.08
C TYR A 116 0.71 -1.83 11.93
N LYS A 117 0.45 -2.96 12.60
CA LYS A 117 1.45 -3.65 13.44
C LYS A 117 2.70 -4.12 12.67
N HIS A 118 2.60 -4.39 11.37
CA HIS A 118 3.71 -4.81 10.53
C HIS A 118 4.62 -3.62 10.21
N PHE A 119 4.01 -2.47 9.90
CA PHE A 119 4.68 -1.29 9.36
C PHE A 119 5.15 -0.30 10.44
N LYS A 120 4.58 -0.34 11.65
CA LYS A 120 4.88 0.62 12.74
C LYS A 120 6.35 0.70 13.19
N ASN A 121 7.17 -0.30 12.86
CA ASN A 121 8.59 -0.31 13.23
C ASN A 121 9.49 0.28 12.13
N ILE A 122 8.91 0.75 11.02
CA ILE A 122 9.64 1.40 9.93
C ILE A 122 9.60 2.91 10.20
N GLU A 123 10.71 3.45 10.71
CA GLU A 123 10.78 4.83 11.21
C GLU A 123 10.56 5.89 10.13
N ASP A 124 11.03 5.63 8.90
CA ASP A 124 10.94 6.60 7.80
C ASP A 124 9.59 6.55 7.06
N LEU A 125 8.72 5.61 7.42
CA LEU A 125 7.42 5.44 6.75
C LEU A 125 6.39 6.42 7.32
N LYS A 126 5.88 7.31 6.45
CA LYS A 126 4.82 8.26 6.81
C LYS A 126 3.46 7.57 6.91
N LEU A 127 3.20 6.94 8.05
CA LEU A 127 1.93 6.28 8.31
C LEU A 127 0.79 7.31 8.42
N PHE A 128 -0.21 7.17 7.57
CA PHE A 128 -1.44 7.94 7.64
C PHE A 128 -2.25 7.44 8.84
N LYS A 129 -2.48 8.32 9.82
CA LYS A 129 -3.04 7.93 11.10
C LYS A 129 -4.51 7.51 10.93
N GLN A 130 -4.87 6.36 11.50
CA GLN A 130 -6.26 5.94 11.68
C GLN A 130 -6.96 6.78 12.75
#